data_AF-A0A535E7F1-F1
#
_entry.id   AF-A0A535E7F1-F1
#
_cell.length_a   1.000
_cell.length_b   1.000
_cell.length_c   1.000
_cell.angle_alpha   90.00
_cell.angle_beta   90.00
_cell.angle_gamma   90.00
#
_symmetry.space_group_name_H-M   'P 1'
#
loop_
_entity.id
_entity.type
_entity.pdbx_description
1 polymer ?
#
loop_
_entity_poly.entity_id
_entity_poly.type
_entity_poly.pdbx_seq_one_letter_code
_entity_poly.pdbx_strand_id
1 'polypeptide(L)'
;MAGLFGSKKDKRPIDVGLASLVGSDEATAIEFWKKRFELTAAVPNDIARVGALTPQMRELTRIDNLEERKRLTKARLIAFAKLAPEQRQLIAAARRKAFDVDRGVMEADQKLVDELLPTLDSSVRSAYPQS
;
A
#
# COMPACT_ATOMS: atom_id res chain seq x y z
N MET A 1 11.46 -43.62 4.95
CA MET A 1 12.18 -42.43 5.46
C MET A 1 11.42 -41.19 5.03
N ALA A 2 10.67 -40.58 5.95
CA ALA A 2 9.91 -39.36 5.69
C ALA A 2 10.85 -38.13 5.66
N GLY A 3 10.65 -37.24 4.70
CA GLY A 3 11.31 -35.94 4.60
C GLY A 3 10.30 -34.90 4.10
N LEU A 4 9.60 -34.28 5.04
CA LEU A 4 8.52 -33.31 4.87
C LEU A 4 9.02 -32.01 4.24
N PHE A 5 8.91 -31.85 2.92
CA PHE A 5 8.93 -30.52 2.28
C PHE A 5 7.51 -30.04 2.03
N GLY A 6 6.75 -29.88 3.11
CA GLY A 6 5.56 -29.03 3.08
C GLY A 6 6.03 -27.58 3.07
N SER A 7 5.99 -26.92 1.92
CA SER A 7 6.19 -25.48 1.79
C SER A 7 5.09 -24.72 2.53
N LYS A 8 5.13 -24.70 3.87
CA LYS A 8 4.29 -23.82 4.67
C LYS A 8 4.80 -22.41 4.40
N LYS A 9 4.07 -21.66 3.56
CA LYS A 9 4.29 -20.21 3.39
C LYS A 9 4.39 -19.60 4.78
N ASP A 10 5.48 -18.90 5.07
CA ASP A 10 5.66 -18.20 6.33
C ASP A 10 4.45 -17.28 6.55
N LYS A 11 3.68 -17.58 7.60
CA LYS A 11 2.42 -16.89 7.90
C LYS A 11 2.63 -15.60 8.69
N ARG A 12 3.87 -15.30 9.11
CA ARG A 12 4.16 -14.07 9.84
C ARG A 12 3.92 -12.87 8.91
N PRO A 13 3.29 -11.80 9.43
CA PRO A 13 3.08 -10.59 8.64
C PRO A 13 4.42 -9.89 8.37
N ILE A 14 4.54 -9.35 7.16
CA ILE A 14 5.65 -8.48 6.76
C ILE A 14 5.47 -7.10 7.39
N ASP A 15 4.24 -6.58 7.41
CA ASP A 15 3.85 -5.38 8.15
C ASP A 15 2.72 -5.70 9.14
N VAL A 16 3.07 -5.80 10.43
CA VAL A 16 2.12 -6.11 11.51
C VAL A 16 0.98 -5.10 11.58
N GLY A 17 1.27 -3.82 11.34
CA GLY A 17 0.27 -2.76 11.40
C GLY A 17 -0.78 -2.91 10.31
N LEU A 18 -0.36 -3.16 9.07
CA LEU A 18 -1.29 -3.37 7.96
C LEU A 18 -2.06 -4.69 8.12
N ALA A 19 -1.40 -5.76 8.56
CA ALA A 19 -2.07 -7.02 8.86
C ALA A 19 -3.17 -6.86 9.92
N SER A 20 -2.94 -6.01 10.93
CA SER A 20 -3.93 -5.73 11.99
C SER A 20 -5.15 -4.92 11.52
N LEU A 21 -5.12 -4.33 10.32
CA LEU A 21 -6.27 -3.61 9.77
C LEU A 21 -7.35 -4.52 9.18
N VAL A 22 -7.08 -5.80 8.99
CA VAL A 22 -8.06 -6.73 8.43
C VAL A 22 -9.32 -6.75 9.31
N GLY A 23 -10.48 -6.45 8.73
CA GLY A 23 -11.77 -6.36 9.43
C GLY A 23 -12.02 -5.06 10.19
N SER A 24 -11.11 -4.08 10.13
CA SER A 24 -11.36 -2.72 10.65
C SER A 24 -12.36 -1.96 9.78
N ASP A 25 -12.95 -0.89 10.31
CA ASP A 25 -13.80 0.00 9.52
C ASP A 25 -12.98 0.86 8.52
N GLU A 26 -13.66 1.50 7.57
CA GLU A 26 -13.01 2.31 6.52
C GLU A 26 -12.28 3.53 7.09
N ALA A 27 -12.85 4.21 8.10
CA ALA A 27 -12.26 5.42 8.67
C ALA A 27 -10.95 5.09 9.40
N THR A 28 -10.94 4.01 10.17
CA THR A 28 -9.73 3.49 10.83
C THR A 28 -8.63 3.16 9.80
N ALA A 29 -8.98 2.49 8.71
CA ALA A 29 -8.03 2.18 7.65
C ALA A 29 -7.47 3.43 6.96
N ILE A 30 -8.31 4.44 6.70
CA ILE A 30 -7.89 5.71 6.09
C ILE A 30 -6.91 6.44 7.00
N GLU A 31 -7.22 6.58 8.30
CA GLU A 31 -6.35 7.30 9.24
C GLU A 31 -5.02 6.58 9.45
N PHE A 32 -5.03 5.24 9.50
CA PHE A 32 -3.79 4.45 9.52
C PHE A 32 -2.91 4.76 8.30
N TRP A 33 -3.47 4.72 7.09
CA TRP A 33 -2.72 4.97 5.87
C TRP A 33 -2.20 6.40 5.80
N LYS A 34 -3.01 7.37 6.22
CA LYS A 34 -2.62 8.78 6.25
C LYS A 34 -1.41 8.98 7.15
N LYS A 35 -1.49 8.51 8.40
CA LYS A 35 -0.37 8.57 9.36
C LYS A 35 0.86 7.84 8.84
N ARG A 36 0.67 6.68 8.20
CA ARG A 36 1.78 5.90 7.62
C ARG A 36 2.48 6.66 6.49
N PHE A 37 1.73 7.33 5.63
CA PHE A 37 2.29 8.16 4.57
C PHE A 37 2.98 9.40 5.11
N GLU A 38 2.42 10.08 6.12
CA GLU A 38 3.07 11.22 6.77
C GLU A 38 4.43 10.82 7.36
N LEU A 39 4.49 9.69 8.07
CA LEU A 39 5.73 9.13 8.60
C LEU A 39 6.72 8.76 7.49
N THR A 40 6.24 8.14 6.41
CA THR A 40 7.08 7.77 5.27
C THR A 40 7.61 9.03 4.57
N ALA A 41 6.81 10.07 4.38
CA ALA A 41 7.23 11.31 3.75
C ALA A 41 8.30 12.05 4.58
N ALA A 42 8.20 11.96 5.92
CA ALA A 42 9.18 12.54 6.86
C ALA A 42 10.54 11.82 6.85
N VAL A 43 10.66 10.63 6.25
CA VAL A 43 11.95 9.96 6.10
C VAL A 43 12.84 10.76 5.13
N PRO A 44 14.07 11.13 5.53
CA PRO A 44 14.88 12.11 4.79
C PRO A 44 15.52 11.57 3.50
N ASN A 45 15.59 10.26 3.33
CA ASN A 45 16.26 9.61 2.20
C ASN A 45 15.26 8.84 1.33
N ASP A 46 15.33 9.06 0.02
CA ASP A 46 14.53 8.36 -1.00
C ASP A 46 14.61 6.83 -0.89
N ILE A 47 15.81 6.27 -0.75
CA ILE A 47 16.00 4.82 -0.64
C ILE A 47 15.30 4.29 0.61
N ALA A 48 15.41 5.00 1.73
CA ALA A 48 14.74 4.63 2.97
C ALA A 48 13.22 4.77 2.85
N ARG A 49 12.70 5.76 2.09
CA ARG A 49 11.26 5.86 1.78
C ARG A 49 10.75 4.68 0.98
N VAL A 50 11.49 4.27 -0.05
CA VAL A 50 11.17 3.08 -0.85
C VAL A 50 11.20 1.83 0.04
N GLY A 51 12.21 1.71 0.89
CA GLY A 51 12.36 0.63 1.87
C GLY A 51 11.24 0.59 2.91
N ALA A 52 10.67 1.73 3.28
CA ALA A 52 9.51 1.81 4.17
C ALA A 52 8.19 1.47 3.46
N LEU A 53 8.02 1.91 2.20
CA LEU A 53 6.79 1.72 1.42
C LEU A 53 6.64 0.28 0.92
N THR A 54 7.71 -0.33 0.41
CA THR A 54 7.65 -1.64 -0.27
C THR A 54 7.11 -2.78 0.61
N PRO A 55 7.51 -2.93 1.90
CA PRO A 55 6.94 -3.93 2.80
C PRO A 55 5.43 -3.80 2.99
N GLN A 56 4.91 -2.57 2.99
CA GLN A 56 3.46 -2.31 3.11
C GLN A 56 2.72 -2.79 1.87
N MET A 57 3.28 -2.58 0.68
CA MET A 57 2.69 -3.07 -0.58
C MET A 57 2.73 -4.61 -0.63
N ARG A 58 3.84 -5.21 -0.21
CA ARG A 58 3.97 -6.67 -0.08
C ARG A 58 2.91 -7.25 0.83
N GLU A 59 2.73 -6.67 2.02
CA GLU A 59 1.73 -7.14 2.97
C GLU A 59 0.31 -7.00 2.38
N LEU A 60 -0.02 -5.88 1.73
CA LEU A 60 -1.31 -5.70 1.06
C LEU A 60 -1.57 -6.79 0.01
N THR A 61 -0.56 -7.12 -0.80
CA THR A 61 -0.67 -8.18 -1.82
C THR A 61 -0.73 -9.60 -1.26
N ARG A 62 -0.43 -9.80 0.03
CA ARG A 62 -0.53 -11.10 0.72
C ARG A 62 -1.90 -11.37 1.33
N ILE A 63 -2.77 -10.36 1.41
CA ILE A 63 -4.13 -10.53 1.95
C ILE A 63 -4.95 -11.35 0.95
N ASP A 64 -5.23 -12.62 1.28
CA ASP A 64 -5.91 -13.56 0.38
C ASP A 64 -7.36 -13.15 0.06
N ASN A 65 -8.04 -12.49 0.99
CA ASN A 65 -9.38 -11.96 0.76
C ASN A 65 -9.31 -10.74 -0.19
N LEU A 66 -9.75 -10.93 -1.44
CA LEU A 66 -9.72 -9.91 -2.48
C LEU A 66 -10.55 -8.67 -2.11
N GLU A 67 -11.74 -8.84 -1.55
CA GLU A 67 -12.62 -7.72 -1.18
C GLU A 67 -11.99 -6.89 -0.06
N GLU A 68 -11.35 -7.56 0.90
CA GLU A 68 -10.64 -6.87 1.97
C GLU A 68 -9.41 -6.12 1.44
N ARG A 69 -8.67 -6.73 0.50
CA ARG A 69 -7.54 -6.08 -0.17
C ARG A 69 -8.01 -4.85 -0.95
N LYS A 70 -9.14 -4.93 -1.67
CA LYS A 70 -9.74 -3.78 -2.37
C LYS A 70 -10.14 -2.69 -1.39
N ARG A 71 -10.80 -3.03 -0.29
CA ARG A 71 -11.18 -2.08 0.78
C ARG A 71 -9.97 -1.32 1.32
N LEU A 72 -8.91 -2.05 1.69
CA LEU A 72 -7.68 -1.44 2.22
C LEU A 72 -6.93 -0.63 1.16
N THR A 73 -6.97 -1.04 -0.10
CA THR A 73 -6.42 -0.27 -1.23
C THR A 73 -7.21 1.02 -1.44
N LYS A 74 -8.55 0.97 -1.43
CA LYS A 74 -9.41 2.15 -1.51
C LYS A 74 -9.13 3.13 -0.37
N ALA A 75 -9.05 2.63 0.87
CA ALA A 75 -8.70 3.45 2.03
C ALA A 75 -7.34 4.15 1.85
N ARG A 76 -6.34 3.44 1.29
CA ARG A 76 -5.03 4.01 0.95
C ARG A 76 -5.12 5.12 -0.09
N LEU A 77 -5.92 4.95 -1.15
CA LEU A 77 -6.10 5.97 -2.19
C LEU A 77 -6.71 7.25 -1.61
N ILE A 78 -7.74 7.09 -0.78
CA ILE A 78 -8.39 8.21 -0.08
C ILE A 78 -7.40 8.90 0.88
N ALA A 79 -6.65 8.12 1.65
CA ALA A 79 -5.65 8.66 2.57
C ALA A 79 -4.55 9.46 1.85
N PHE A 80 -4.07 8.97 0.70
CA PHE A 80 -3.09 9.67 -0.12
C PHE A 80 -3.59 11.04 -0.58
N ALA A 81 -4.87 11.13 -1.00
CA ALA A 81 -5.46 12.40 -1.42
C ALA A 81 -5.53 13.45 -0.30
N LYS A 82 -5.63 13.00 0.96
CA LYS A 82 -5.67 13.87 2.15
C LYS A 82 -4.32 14.43 2.59
N LEU A 83 -3.20 13.99 1.99
CA LEU A 83 -1.86 14.49 2.32
C LEU A 83 -1.61 15.90 1.76
N ALA A 84 -0.63 16.59 2.32
CA ALA A 84 -0.12 17.83 1.73
C ALA A 84 0.50 17.57 0.33
N PRO A 85 0.46 18.52 -0.61
CA PRO A 85 1.00 18.34 -1.97
C PRO A 85 2.45 17.84 -2.00
N GLU A 86 3.31 18.36 -1.14
CA GLU A 86 4.73 17.99 -1.03
C GLU A 86 4.86 16.54 -0.58
N GLN A 87 4.08 16.12 0.42
CA GLN A 87 4.05 14.73 0.88
C GLN A 87 3.57 13.78 -0.22
N ARG A 88 2.53 14.17 -0.99
CA ARG A 88 2.05 13.36 -2.13
C ARG A 88 3.16 13.14 -3.16
N GLN A 89 3.94 14.16 -3.49
CA GLN A 89 5.06 14.04 -4.42
C GLN A 89 6.12 13.05 -3.92
N LEU A 90 6.47 13.13 -2.63
CA LEU A 90 7.45 12.23 -2.02
C LEU A 90 6.98 10.77 -2.03
N ILE A 91 5.71 10.53 -1.69
CA ILE A 91 5.13 9.18 -1.71
C ILE A 91 4.98 8.66 -3.13
N ALA A 92 4.57 9.49 -4.09
CA ALA A 92 4.49 9.09 -5.50
C ALA A 92 5.87 8.73 -6.08
N ALA A 93 6.91 9.51 -5.75
CA ALA A 93 8.28 9.22 -6.16
C ALA A 93 8.81 7.91 -5.55
N ALA A 94 8.55 7.67 -4.26
CA ALA A 94 8.89 6.42 -3.59
C ALA A 94 8.14 5.23 -4.22
N ARG A 95 6.85 5.39 -4.51
CA ARG A 95 6.04 4.36 -5.18
C ARG A 95 6.58 4.03 -6.58
N ARG A 96 6.99 5.03 -7.35
CA ARG A 96 7.60 4.84 -8.67
C ARG A 96 8.88 4.01 -8.58
N LYS A 97 9.79 4.38 -7.67
CA LYS A 97 11.05 3.65 -7.44
C LYS A 97 10.85 2.24 -6.87
N ALA A 98 9.72 1.97 -6.20
CA ALA A 98 9.42 0.62 -5.72
C ALA A 98 9.21 -0.40 -6.86
N PHE A 99 8.88 0.03 -8.09
CA PHE A 99 8.83 -0.85 -9.26
C PHE A 99 10.19 -1.46 -9.61
N ASP A 100 11.28 -0.77 -9.30
CA ASP A 100 12.64 -1.28 -9.51
C ASP A 100 13.06 -2.27 -8.42
N VAL A 101 12.39 -2.25 -7.26
CA VAL A 101 12.67 -3.12 -6.11
C VAL A 101 11.83 -4.40 -6.16
N ASP A 102 10.54 -4.28 -6.48
CA ASP A 102 9.61 -5.41 -6.47
C ASP A 102 8.49 -5.21 -7.51
N ARG A 103 8.85 -5.41 -8.78
CA ARG A 103 7.93 -5.17 -9.91
C ARG A 103 6.62 -5.95 -9.80
N GLY A 104 6.68 -7.24 -9.43
CA GLY A 104 5.48 -8.09 -9.36
C GLY A 104 4.47 -7.61 -8.32
N VAL A 105 4.95 -7.16 -7.16
CA VAL A 105 4.10 -6.56 -6.11
C VAL A 105 3.50 -5.24 -6.61
N MET A 106 4.30 -4.40 -7.26
CA MET A 106 3.83 -3.09 -7.73
C MET A 106 2.86 -3.19 -8.91
N GLU A 107 3.00 -4.18 -9.79
CA GLU A 107 2.03 -4.47 -10.86
C GLU A 107 0.71 -4.99 -10.30
N ALA A 108 0.76 -5.89 -9.30
CA ALA A 108 -0.45 -6.37 -8.62
C ALA A 108 -1.18 -5.22 -7.89
N ASP A 109 -0.42 -4.33 -7.26
CA ASP A 109 -0.93 -3.10 -6.67
C ASP A 109 -1.58 -2.17 -7.70
N GLN A 110 -0.86 -1.89 -8.79
CA GLN A 110 -1.33 -0.98 -9.85
C GLN A 110 -2.65 -1.44 -10.46
N LYS A 111 -2.83 -2.75 -10.69
CA LYS A 111 -4.09 -3.31 -11.20
C LYS A 111 -5.29 -2.94 -10.32
N LEU A 112 -5.14 -3.01 -8.99
CA LEU A 112 -6.21 -2.61 -8.07
C LEU A 112 -6.40 -1.09 -8.04
N VAL A 113 -5.33 -0.32 -8.16
CA VAL A 113 -5.43 1.14 -8.29
C VAL A 113 -6.22 1.50 -9.54
N ASP A 114 -5.91 0.91 -10.69
CA ASP A 114 -6.59 1.18 -11.96
C ASP A 114 -8.07 0.78 -11.92
N GLU A 115 -8.41 -0.31 -11.23
CA GLU A 115 -9.79 -0.74 -11.01
C GLU A 115 -10.55 0.24 -10.09
N LEU A 116 -9.95 0.62 -8.97
CA LEU A 116 -10.64 1.34 -7.90
C LEU A 116 -10.69 2.85 -8.15
N LEU A 117 -9.62 3.45 -8.65
CA LEU A 117 -9.49 4.90 -8.76
C LEU A 117 -10.66 5.55 -9.53
N PRO A 118 -11.15 5.01 -10.67
CA PRO A 118 -12.29 5.57 -11.39
C PRO A 118 -13.59 5.61 -10.58
N THR A 119 -13.74 4.75 -9.57
CA THR A 119 -14.94 4.65 -8.72
C THR A 119 -14.96 5.66 -7.57
N LEU A 120 -13.85 6.38 -7.36
CA LEU A 120 -13.71 7.32 -6.24
C LEU A 120 -14.14 8.74 -6.62
N ASP A 121 -14.38 9.55 -5.58
CA ASP A 121 -14.68 10.97 -5.73
C ASP A 121 -13.64 11.68 -6.58
N SER A 122 -14.09 12.68 -7.34
CA SER A 122 -13.23 13.46 -8.23
C SER A 122 -12.05 14.11 -7.50
N SER A 123 -12.24 14.50 -6.24
CA SER A 123 -11.19 15.05 -5.38
C SER A 123 -10.08 14.05 -5.04
N VAL A 124 -10.41 12.76 -4.92
CA VAL A 124 -9.41 11.70 -4.72
C VAL A 124 -8.71 11.39 -6.03
N ARG A 125 -9.46 11.31 -7.12
CA ARG A 125 -8.93 11.04 -8.47
C ARG A 125 -7.92 12.11 -8.92
N SER A 126 -8.23 13.37 -8.71
CA SER A 126 -7.36 14.49 -9.12
C SER A 126 -6.07 14.59 -8.30
N ALA A 127 -6.02 14.00 -7.11
CA ALA A 127 -4.82 13.96 -6.28
C ALA A 127 -3.80 12.91 -6.74
N TYR A 128 -4.25 11.86 -7.44
CA TYR A 128 -3.38 10.78 -7.89
C TYR A 128 -2.63 11.19 -9.16
N PRO A 129 -1.29 10.98 -9.23
CA PRO A 129 -0.54 11.26 -10.44
C PRO A 129 -1.07 10.39 -11.58
N GLN A 130 -1.44 11.04 -12.69
CA GLN A 130 -1.77 10.35 -13.93
C GLN A 130 -0.51 9.64 -14.43
N SER A 131 -0.66 8.36 -14.79
CA SER A 131 0.39 7.50 -15.35
C SER A 131 0.98 8.08 -16.62
#